data_AF-A0A6N2S672-F1
#
_entry.id   AF-A0A6N2S672-F1
#
_cell.length_a   1.000
_cell.length_b   1.000
_cell.length_c   1.000
_cell.angle_alpha   90.00
_cell.angle_beta   90.00
_cell.angle_gamma   90.00
#
_symmetry.space_group_name_H-M   'P 1'
#
loop_
_entity.id
_entity.type
_entity.pdbx_description
1 polymer ?
#
loop_
_entity_poly.entity_id
_entity_poly.type
_entity_poly.pdbx_seq_one_letter_code
_entity_poly.pdbx_strand_id
1 'polypeptide(L)'
;MKKKYESPRAVADLFYPEESISSCYNIACEYGIMGGEKGIHAPNAFTLDGVTIPGDLGADDTHGKLSAGSGCGWAENQIAEVDSNGKVTALKEVNVMNYKILDCDVINQDGDTVYWTTQSGKNRLWSHMGKIGPKSGSHPNML
;
A
#
# COMPACT_ATOMS: atom_id res chain seq x y z
N MET A 1 11.72 -43.59 -45.63
CA MET A 1 11.85 -42.30 -44.90
C MET A 1 12.42 -42.58 -43.51
N LYS A 2 13.55 -41.97 -43.14
CA LYS A 2 14.11 -42.06 -41.78
C LYS A 2 13.53 -40.93 -40.93
N LYS A 3 12.91 -41.25 -39.78
CA LYS A 3 12.42 -40.25 -38.82
C LYS A 3 13.64 -39.56 -38.18
N LYS A 4 13.74 -38.24 -38.30
CA LYS A 4 14.69 -37.44 -37.51
C LYS A 4 14.14 -37.33 -36.10
N TYR A 5 14.91 -37.79 -35.11
CA TYR A 5 14.67 -37.50 -33.71
C TYR A 5 15.42 -36.20 -33.40
N GLU A 6 14.69 -35.15 -33.06
CA GLU A 6 15.27 -33.92 -32.50
C GLU A 6 15.14 -34.02 -30.98
N SER A 7 16.25 -33.84 -30.26
CA SER A 7 16.26 -33.81 -28.80
C SER A 7 15.44 -32.62 -28.32
N PRO A 8 14.51 -32.77 -27.35
CA PRO A 8 13.81 -31.63 -26.80
C PRO A 8 14.82 -30.69 -26.14
N ARG A 9 14.93 -29.47 -26.66
CA ARG A 9 15.61 -28.38 -25.97
C ARG A 9 14.68 -27.91 -24.86
N ALA A 10 15.08 -28.13 -23.61
CA ALA A 10 14.52 -27.36 -22.51
C ALA A 10 14.95 -25.90 -22.71
N VAL A 11 14.01 -25.05 -23.10
CA VAL A 11 14.19 -23.61 -22.97
C VAL A 11 13.90 -23.32 -21.51
N ALA A 12 14.93 -23.03 -20.72
CA ALA A 12 14.70 -22.37 -19.46
C ALA A 12 14.26 -20.95 -19.83
N ASP A 13 13.01 -20.62 -19.57
CA ASP A 13 12.65 -19.21 -19.44
C ASP A 13 13.55 -18.66 -18.34
N LEU A 14 14.47 -17.79 -18.74
CA LEU A 14 15.12 -16.89 -17.81
C LEU A 14 13.98 -16.06 -17.24
N PHE A 15 13.53 -16.45 -16.05
CA PHE A 15 12.68 -15.59 -15.24
C PHE A 15 13.52 -14.35 -14.97
N TYR A 16 13.32 -13.31 -15.77
CA TYR A 16 13.67 -11.98 -15.36
C TYR A 16 12.72 -11.70 -14.20
N PRO A 17 13.20 -11.54 -12.96
CA PRO A 17 12.35 -10.92 -11.96
C PRO A 17 12.11 -9.50 -12.49
N GLU A 18 11.05 -9.31 -13.27
CA GLU A 18 10.46 -7.99 -13.41
C GLU A 18 10.04 -7.63 -12.00
N GLU A 19 10.91 -6.84 -11.37
CA GLU A 19 10.75 -6.23 -10.06
C GLU A 19 10.18 -7.21 -9.03
N SER A 20 11.06 -7.99 -8.39
CA SER A 20 10.70 -8.53 -7.09
C SER A 20 10.31 -7.33 -6.22
N ILE A 21 9.00 -7.11 -6.05
CA ILE A 21 8.41 -6.13 -5.14
C ILE A 21 8.82 -6.62 -3.76
N SER A 22 10.04 -6.27 -3.37
CA SER A 22 10.63 -6.73 -2.15
C SER A 22 9.90 -6.00 -1.05
N SER A 23 8.89 -6.66 -0.50
CA SER A 23 8.04 -6.21 0.61
C SER A 23 8.84 -6.11 1.92
N CYS A 24 10.09 -5.63 1.87
CA CYS A 24 10.95 -5.39 3.02
C CYS A 24 10.37 -4.35 3.97
N TYR A 25 9.33 -3.62 3.56
CA TYR A 25 8.72 -2.58 4.35
C TYR A 25 7.23 -2.85 4.54
N ASN A 26 6.73 -2.54 5.73
CA ASN A 26 5.33 -2.54 6.07
C ASN A 26 4.91 -1.14 6.51
N ILE A 27 3.66 -0.79 6.21
CA ILE A 27 3.03 0.43 6.69
C ILE A 27 1.56 0.11 6.96
N ALA A 28 0.99 0.66 8.02
CA ALA A 28 -0.45 0.58 8.28
C ALA A 28 -0.99 1.98 8.47
N CYS A 29 -2.25 2.22 8.08
CA CYS A 29 -2.89 3.50 8.37
C CYS A 29 -3.14 3.61 9.89
N GLU A 30 -2.51 4.58 10.55
CA GLU A 30 -2.69 4.83 11.98
C GLU A 30 -4.13 5.26 12.29
N TYR A 31 -4.76 6.06 11.41
CA TYR A 31 -6.18 6.41 11.57
C TYR A 31 -7.07 5.17 11.53
N GLY A 32 -6.76 4.20 10.65
CA GLY A 32 -7.46 2.92 10.61
C GLY A 32 -7.29 2.12 11.90
N ILE A 33 -6.06 2.04 12.42
CA ILE A 33 -5.77 1.37 13.71
C ILE A 33 -6.53 2.03 14.85
N MET A 34 -6.48 3.35 14.94
CA MET A 34 -7.14 4.13 16.00
C MET A 34 -8.67 4.03 15.90
N GLY A 35 -9.21 4.00 14.69
CA GLY A 35 -10.66 3.89 14.46
C GLY A 35 -11.22 2.51 14.76
N GLY A 36 -10.41 1.46 14.63
CA GLY A 36 -10.85 0.08 14.83
C GLY A 36 -12.08 -0.25 13.98
N GLU A 37 -13.05 -0.96 14.57
CA GLU A 37 -14.31 -1.33 13.91
C GLU A 37 -15.26 -0.14 13.66
N LYS A 38 -15.14 0.93 14.47
CA LYS A 38 -16.08 2.07 14.40
C LYS A 38 -15.68 3.09 13.34
N GLY A 39 -14.41 3.10 12.99
CA GLY A 39 -13.82 4.08 12.10
C GLY A 39 -13.67 5.46 12.73
N ILE A 40 -12.71 6.23 12.23
CA ILE A 40 -12.55 7.66 12.55
C ILE A 40 -12.20 8.44 11.29
N HIS A 41 -12.37 9.77 11.35
CA HIS A 41 -11.83 10.66 10.32
C HIS A 41 -10.36 10.98 10.60
N ALA A 42 -9.63 11.21 9.52
CA ALA A 42 -8.39 11.95 9.55
C ALA A 42 -8.63 13.39 10.04
N PRO A 43 -7.58 14.07 10.56
CA PRO A 43 -7.65 15.48 10.88
C PRO A 43 -8.03 16.34 9.66
N ASN A 44 -8.49 17.56 9.95
CA ASN A 44 -8.62 18.59 8.92
C ASN A 44 -7.26 18.85 8.26
N ALA A 45 -7.31 19.35 7.01
CA ALA A 45 -6.11 19.67 6.24
C ALA A 45 -5.14 20.56 7.04
N PHE A 46 -3.85 20.24 6.94
CA PHE A 46 -2.78 20.94 7.63
C PHE A 46 -1.55 21.08 6.73
N THR A 47 -0.58 21.90 7.15
CA THR A 47 0.67 22.08 6.40
C THR A 47 1.83 21.50 7.20
N LEU A 48 2.64 20.69 6.54
CA LEU A 48 3.86 20.08 7.08
C LEU A 48 5.00 20.36 6.09
N ASP A 49 6.06 21.01 6.56
CA ASP A 49 7.23 21.39 5.73
C ASP A 49 6.89 22.10 4.41
N GLY A 50 5.84 22.93 4.43
CA GLY A 50 5.36 23.66 3.25
C GLY A 50 4.51 22.83 2.29
N VAL A 51 4.26 21.55 2.58
CA VAL A 51 3.35 20.68 1.83
C VAL A 51 2.00 20.64 2.55
N THR A 52 0.91 20.83 1.81
CA THR A 52 -0.45 20.66 2.36
C THR A 52 -0.83 19.20 2.36
N ILE A 53 -1.07 18.65 3.55
CA ILE A 53 -1.70 17.34 3.74
C ILE A 53 -3.22 17.59 3.77
N PRO A 54 -4.01 17.01 2.84
CA PRO A 54 -5.45 17.20 2.85
C PRO A 54 -6.09 16.49 4.05
N GLY A 55 -7.30 16.88 4.40
CA GLY A 55 -8.18 16.07 5.26
C GLY A 55 -9.09 15.18 4.41
N ASP A 56 -9.91 14.38 5.06
CA ASP A 56 -10.96 13.63 4.37
C ASP A 56 -11.96 14.58 3.68
N LEU A 57 -12.47 14.19 2.50
CA LEU A 57 -13.40 15.04 1.74
C LEU A 57 -14.87 14.77 2.09
N GLY A 58 -15.23 13.50 2.25
CA GLY A 58 -16.59 13.05 2.54
C GLY A 58 -16.87 12.95 4.04
N ALA A 59 -18.11 13.24 4.44
CA ALA A 59 -18.54 13.13 5.84
C ALA A 59 -18.58 11.67 6.36
N ASP A 60 -18.51 10.70 5.47
CA ASP A 60 -18.44 9.26 5.74
C ASP A 60 -17.15 8.63 5.16
N ASP A 61 -16.14 9.46 4.86
CA ASP A 61 -14.77 9.01 4.57
C ASP A 61 -14.06 8.64 5.88
N THR A 62 -14.41 7.48 6.46
CA THR A 62 -13.80 7.00 7.70
C THR A 62 -12.73 5.94 7.47
N HIS A 63 -11.75 5.90 8.37
CA HIS A 63 -10.64 4.95 8.42
C HIS A 63 -10.86 3.92 9.50
N GLY A 64 -10.77 2.64 9.16
CA GLY A 64 -10.98 1.55 10.12
C GLY A 64 -10.02 0.38 9.96
N LYS A 65 -9.99 -0.45 11.00
CA LYS A 65 -9.34 -1.76 11.03
C LYS A 65 -10.42 -2.78 11.33
N LEU A 66 -11.09 -3.22 10.28
CA LEU A 66 -12.29 -4.04 10.38
C LEU A 66 -11.92 -5.52 10.59
N SER A 67 -12.80 -6.22 11.26
CA SER A 67 -12.79 -7.67 11.37
C SER A 67 -12.80 -8.32 9.97
N ALA A 68 -12.31 -9.56 9.88
CA ALA A 68 -12.05 -10.27 8.62
C ALA A 68 -10.94 -9.66 7.73
N GLY A 69 -10.05 -8.85 8.31
CA GLY A 69 -8.82 -8.40 7.66
C GLY A 69 -9.02 -7.29 6.62
N SER A 70 -10.12 -6.53 6.71
CA SER A 70 -10.42 -5.42 5.79
C SER A 70 -10.17 -4.05 6.44
N GLY A 71 -9.96 -3.04 5.62
CA GLY A 71 -9.73 -1.67 6.04
C GLY A 71 -8.25 -1.29 6.08
N CYS A 72 -7.98 0.01 6.11
CA CYS A 72 -6.65 0.58 5.92
C CYS A 72 -5.71 0.38 7.12
N GLY A 73 -6.24 0.04 8.30
CA GLY A 73 -5.44 -0.20 9.52
C GLY A 73 -4.70 -1.54 9.56
N TRP A 74 -4.85 -2.39 8.52
CA TRP A 74 -4.09 -3.62 8.36
C TRP A 74 -2.85 -3.35 7.49
N ALA A 75 -1.67 -3.75 7.97
CA ALA A 75 -0.43 -3.47 7.24
C ALA A 75 -0.33 -4.29 5.95
N GLU A 76 -0.88 -5.50 5.97
CA GLU A 76 -1.02 -6.36 4.80
C GLU A 76 -1.91 -5.78 3.70
N ASN A 77 -2.72 -4.77 4.04
CA ASN A 77 -3.57 -4.06 3.11
C ASN A 77 -2.89 -2.85 2.48
N GLN A 78 -1.64 -2.56 2.84
CA GLN A 78 -0.87 -1.42 2.34
C GLN A 78 0.42 -1.95 1.71
N ILE A 79 0.56 -1.75 0.41
CA ILE A 79 1.73 -2.18 -0.35
C ILE A 79 2.51 -0.93 -0.72
N ALA A 80 3.65 -0.71 -0.05
CA ALA A 80 4.54 0.41 -0.32
C ALA A 80 5.77 -0.05 -1.11
N GLU A 81 6.14 0.74 -2.11
CA GLU A 81 7.42 0.64 -2.81
C GLU A 81 8.33 1.76 -2.29
N VAL A 82 9.60 1.43 -2.05
CA VAL A 82 10.58 2.38 -1.53
C VAL A 82 11.84 2.43 -2.38
N ASP A 83 12.48 3.60 -2.44
CA ASP A 83 13.79 3.75 -3.05
C ASP A 83 14.93 3.23 -2.16
N SER A 84 16.17 3.33 -2.64
CA SER A 84 17.37 2.89 -1.92
C SER A 84 17.64 3.64 -0.61
N ASN A 85 16.97 4.77 -0.38
CA ASN A 85 17.11 5.61 0.81
C ASN A 85 15.94 5.40 1.79
N GLY A 86 15.00 4.51 1.49
CA GLY A 86 13.81 4.27 2.32
C GLY A 86 12.69 5.29 2.11
N LYS A 87 12.74 6.09 1.04
CA LYS A 87 11.64 6.98 0.68
C LYS A 87 10.57 6.22 -0.09
N VAL A 88 9.31 6.37 0.30
CA VAL A 88 8.16 5.78 -0.42
C VAL A 88 7.99 6.47 -1.76
N THR A 89 8.00 5.68 -2.84
CA THR A 89 7.84 6.15 -4.22
C THR A 89 6.46 5.82 -4.78
N ALA A 90 5.82 4.76 -4.28
CA ALA A 90 4.46 4.38 -4.64
C ALA A 90 3.79 3.64 -3.48
N LEU A 91 2.46 3.72 -3.43
CA LEU A 91 1.65 3.00 -2.45
C LEU A 91 0.35 2.52 -3.09
N LYS A 92 -0.09 1.32 -2.71
CA LYS A 92 -1.38 0.75 -3.10
C LYS A 92 -2.11 0.25 -1.87
N GLU A 93 -3.41 0.52 -1.82
CA GLU A 93 -4.31 -0.05 -0.84
C GLU A 93 -5.04 -1.26 -1.41
N VAL A 94 -4.95 -2.39 -0.73
CA VAL A 94 -5.66 -3.62 -1.10
C VAL A 94 -6.68 -3.96 -0.03
N ASN A 95 -7.82 -4.52 -0.44
CA ASN A 95 -8.82 -5.03 0.52
C ASN A 95 -9.41 -3.98 1.50
N VAL A 96 -9.39 -2.71 1.12
CA VAL A 96 -9.99 -1.61 1.91
C VAL A 96 -11.44 -1.30 1.51
N MET A 97 -11.83 -1.60 0.26
CA MET A 97 -13.21 -1.42 -0.23
C MET A 97 -13.57 -2.54 -1.20
N ASN A 98 -14.43 -3.47 -0.78
CA ASN A 98 -14.92 -4.58 -1.62
C ASN A 98 -13.81 -5.41 -2.28
N TYR A 99 -12.71 -5.66 -1.58
CA TYR A 99 -11.55 -6.42 -2.10
C TYR A 99 -10.86 -5.81 -3.33
N LYS A 100 -11.05 -4.51 -3.57
CA LYS A 100 -10.36 -3.80 -4.67
C LYS A 100 -8.95 -3.39 -4.28
N ILE A 101 -8.13 -3.22 -5.31
CA ILE A 101 -6.85 -2.52 -5.24
C ILE A 101 -7.09 -1.07 -5.66
N LEU A 102 -6.60 -0.13 -4.87
CA LEU A 102 -6.69 1.30 -5.12
C LEU A 102 -5.27 1.85 -5.19
N ASP A 103 -5.02 2.67 -6.21
CA ASP A 103 -3.80 3.45 -6.29
C ASP A 103 -3.86 4.59 -5.27
N CYS A 104 -2.71 4.89 -4.66
CA CYS A 104 -2.59 5.95 -3.67
C CYS A 104 -1.62 7.01 -4.17
N ASP A 105 -1.93 8.27 -3.84
CA ASP A 105 -1.01 9.39 -4.05
C ASP A 105 -0.20 9.61 -2.79
N VAL A 106 1.11 9.39 -2.84
CA VAL A 106 2.03 9.71 -1.74
C VAL A 106 2.25 11.22 -1.71
N ILE A 107 1.80 11.87 -0.65
CA ILE A 107 1.79 13.34 -0.54
C ILE A 107 3.10 13.86 0.07
N ASN A 108 3.53 13.24 1.17
CA ASN A 108 4.76 13.63 1.86
C ASN A 108 5.30 12.47 2.72
N GLN A 109 6.57 12.58 3.10
CA GLN A 109 7.19 11.70 4.08
C GLN A 109 8.08 12.52 5.03
N ASP A 110 7.76 12.49 6.32
CA ASP A 110 8.51 13.12 7.41
C ASP A 110 9.15 12.03 8.29
N GLY A 111 10.45 11.81 8.09
CA GLY A 111 11.17 10.67 8.65
C GLY A 111 10.53 9.34 8.21
N ASP A 112 10.07 8.57 9.20
CA ASP A 112 9.37 7.30 8.96
C ASP A 112 7.86 7.48 8.74
N THR A 113 7.32 8.68 8.93
CA THR A 113 5.88 8.94 8.78
C THR A 113 5.57 9.29 7.33
N VAL A 114 4.72 8.50 6.70
CA VAL A 114 4.28 8.68 5.31
C VAL A 114 2.84 9.17 5.34
N TYR A 115 2.53 10.14 4.48
CA TYR A 115 1.20 10.68 4.26
C TYR A 115 0.78 10.37 2.82
N TRP A 116 -0.38 9.74 2.64
CA TRP A 116 -0.92 9.41 1.33
C TRP A 116 -2.41 9.64 1.27
N THR A 117 -2.96 9.72 0.06
CA THR A 117 -4.40 9.76 -0.15
C THR A 117 -4.88 8.62 -1.03
N THR A 118 -6.08 8.14 -0.74
CA THR A 118 -6.83 7.26 -1.64
C THR A 118 -8.05 8.02 -2.13
N GLN A 119 -8.36 7.93 -3.43
CA GLN A 119 -9.49 8.63 -4.04
C GLN A 119 -10.45 7.64 -4.70
N SER A 120 -11.76 7.88 -4.57
CA SER A 120 -12.80 7.13 -5.27
C SER A 120 -13.78 8.07 -5.98
N GLY A 121 -13.65 8.17 -7.30
CA GLY A 121 -14.41 9.15 -8.08
C GLY A 121 -14.02 10.59 -7.71
N LYS A 122 -14.93 11.55 -7.93
CA LYS A 122 -14.63 12.99 -7.77
C LYS A 122 -14.92 13.56 -6.37
N ASN A 123 -15.65 12.83 -5.53
CA ASN A 123 -16.25 13.37 -4.30
C ASN A 123 -15.82 12.62 -3.03
N ARG A 124 -14.84 11.72 -3.14
CA ARG A 124 -14.36 10.91 -2.02
C ARG A 124 -12.85 10.94 -1.99
N LEU A 125 -12.27 11.34 -0.87
CA LEU A 125 -10.84 11.36 -0.64
C LEU A 125 -10.61 11.02 0.82
N TRP A 126 -9.82 9.98 1.03
CA TRP A 126 -9.35 9.58 2.35
C TRP A 126 -7.92 10.06 2.50
N SER A 127 -7.64 10.77 3.60
CA SER A 127 -6.29 11.19 3.96
C SER A 127 -5.72 10.23 4.99
N HIS A 128 -4.58 9.64 4.68
CA HIS A 128 -3.98 8.60 5.49
C HIS A 128 -2.62 9.06 6.02
N MET A 129 -2.24 8.47 7.14
CA MET A 129 -0.86 8.47 7.60
C MET A 129 -0.50 7.11 8.19
N GLY A 130 0.78 6.74 8.08
CA GLY A 130 1.34 5.52 8.64
C GLY A 130 2.83 5.66 8.86
N LYS A 131 3.39 4.84 9.77
CA LYS A 131 4.84 4.71 9.88
C LYS A 131 5.33 3.58 9.00
N ILE A 132 6.26 3.88 8.10
CA ILE A 132 6.96 2.86 7.34
C ILE A 132 8.07 2.27 8.19
N GLY A 133 8.18 0.94 8.19
CA GLY A 133 9.21 0.24 8.93
C GLY A 133 9.59 -1.07 8.24
N PRO A 134 10.67 -1.72 8.67
CA PRO A 134 11.05 -3.01 8.12
C PRO A 134 10.00 -4.08 8.47
N LYS A 135 9.60 -4.88 7.49
CA LYS A 135 8.71 -6.03 7.67
C LYS A 135 9.42 -7.06 8.55
N SER A 136 8.76 -7.52 9.64
CA SER A 136 9.31 -8.60 10.47
C SER A 136 9.44 -9.87 9.63
N GLY A 137 10.60 -10.54 9.70
CA GLY A 137 10.95 -11.71 8.87
C GLY A 137 10.07 -12.96 9.03
N SER A 138 8.95 -12.87 9.75
CA SER A 138 7.97 -13.94 9.96
C SER A 138 6.92 -14.05 8.84
N HIS A 139 6.95 -13.17 7.84
CA HIS A 139 5.99 -13.17 6.74
C HIS A 139 6.74 -13.28 5.40
N PRO A 140 6.87 -14.49 4.82
CA PRO A 140 7.56 -14.63 3.53
C PRO A 140 6.92 -13.72 2.48
N ASN A 141 7.76 -13.19 1.59
CA ASN A 141 7.31 -12.53 0.38
C ASN A 141 6.37 -13.49 -0.36
N MET A 142 5.24 -13.00 -0.86
CA MET A 142 4.39 -13.79 -1.76
C MET A 142 5.19 -13.98 -3.05
N LEU A 143 5.64 -15.21 -3.29
CA LEU A 143 6.22 -15.68 -4.55
C LEU A 143 5.13 -15.89 -5.61
#